data_AF-A0A6M0C577-F1
#
_entry.id   AF-A0A6M0C577-F1
#
_cell.length_a   1.000
_cell.length_b   1.000
_cell.length_c   1.000
_cell.angle_alpha   90.00
_cell.angle_beta   90.00
_cell.angle_gamma   90.00
#
_symmetry.space_group_name_H-M   'P 1'
#
loop_
_entity.id
_entity.type
_entity.pdbx_description
1 polymer ?
#
loop_
_entity_poly.entity_id
_entity_poly.type
_entity_poly.pdbx_seq_one_letter_code
_entity_poly.pdbx_strand_id
1 'polypeptide(L)'
;MLIDIAMPPNNLRELIKQGDPKVIAQIINHRLQQKGIQVYVIRKDSSLEVTLESGQVTNEKQKKALVEFIRNGMDKLGVESINTVTVYGVPQGEKLPIWEEKFMLGDEEE
;
A
#
# COMPACT_ATOMS: atom_id res chain seq x y z
N MET A 1 22.60 11.77 -17.45
CA MET A 1 22.39 10.30 -17.40
C MET A 1 20.88 10.10 -17.25
N LEU A 2 20.22 9.76 -18.36
CA LEU A 2 18.79 9.42 -18.39
C LEU A 2 18.64 8.03 -17.77
N ILE A 3 17.75 7.87 -16.78
CA ILE A 3 17.43 6.57 -16.22
C ILE A 3 16.34 5.97 -17.11
N ASP A 4 16.75 5.07 -18.01
CA ASP A 4 15.85 4.14 -18.67
C ASP A 4 15.15 3.30 -17.60
N ILE A 5 13.82 3.43 -17.48
CA ILE A 5 12.98 2.57 -16.65
C ILE A 5 12.82 1.25 -17.41
N ALA A 6 13.89 0.45 -17.46
CA ALA A 6 13.83 -0.95 -17.83
C ALA A 6 13.29 -1.76 -16.64
N MET A 7 12.59 -2.85 -16.96
CA MET A 7 11.99 -3.80 -16.03
C MET A 7 12.76 -3.99 -14.71
N PRO A 8 12.06 -4.08 -13.57
CA PRO A 8 12.73 -4.35 -12.30
C PRO A 8 13.47 -5.71 -12.40
N PRO A 9 14.72 -5.82 -11.91
CA PRO A 9 15.51 -7.05 -12.05
C PRO A 9 14.70 -8.23 -11.51
N ASN A 10 14.74 -9.41 -12.14
CA ASN A 10 13.83 -10.55 -11.87
C ASN A 10 13.46 -10.79 -10.40
N ASN A 11 14.39 -10.57 -9.48
CA ASN A 11 14.17 -10.65 -8.04
C ASN A 11 13.06 -9.70 -7.53
N LEU A 12 12.99 -8.47 -8.02
CA LEU A 12 12.05 -7.46 -7.54
C LEU A 12 10.59 -7.78 -7.94
N ARG A 13 10.35 -8.37 -9.12
CA ARG A 13 9.00 -8.81 -9.49
C ARG A 13 8.53 -9.97 -8.60
N GLU A 14 9.42 -10.92 -8.30
CA GLU A 14 9.10 -12.02 -7.39
C GLU A 14 8.85 -11.50 -5.97
N LEU A 15 9.65 -10.54 -5.48
CA LEU A 15 9.40 -9.89 -4.19
C LEU A 15 8.03 -9.19 -4.14
N ILE A 16 7.62 -8.53 -5.23
CA ILE A 16 6.28 -7.93 -5.33
C ILE A 16 5.19 -8.99 -5.27
N LYS A 17 5.28 -10.05 -6.08
CA LYS A 17 4.32 -11.17 -6.08
C LYS A 17 4.20 -11.82 -4.71
N GLN A 18 5.34 -11.96 -4.02
CA GLN A 18 5.42 -12.49 -2.67
C GLN A 18 4.94 -11.49 -1.60
N GLY A 19 4.52 -10.28 -1.94
CA GLY A 19 4.06 -9.32 -0.95
C GLY A 19 5.16 -8.79 -0.03
N ASP A 20 6.41 -8.65 -0.53
CA ASP A 20 7.51 -8.12 0.28
C ASP A 20 7.17 -6.70 0.78
N PRO A 21 7.07 -6.50 2.10
CA PRO A 21 6.56 -5.25 2.66
C PRO A 21 7.50 -4.08 2.41
N LYS A 22 8.82 -4.31 2.33
CA LYS A 22 9.79 -3.22 2.08
C LYS A 22 9.70 -2.72 0.66
N VAL A 23 9.62 -3.64 -0.31
CA VAL A 23 9.48 -3.30 -1.73
C VAL A 23 8.16 -2.58 -1.98
N ILE A 24 7.05 -3.12 -1.46
CA ILE A 24 5.73 -2.50 -1.62
C ILE A 24 5.71 -1.09 -1.00
N ALA A 25 6.24 -0.92 0.21
CA ALA A 25 6.33 0.38 0.84
C ALA A 25 7.14 1.38 -0.01
N GLN A 26 8.27 0.96 -0.59
CA GLN A 26 9.09 1.83 -1.45
C GLN A 26 8.32 2.28 -2.70
N ILE A 27 7.61 1.38 -3.37
CA ILE A 27 6.83 1.69 -4.57
C ILE A 27 5.68 2.65 -4.24
N ILE A 28 4.94 2.40 -3.16
CA ILE A 28 3.82 3.25 -2.75
C ILE A 28 4.33 4.64 -2.32
N ASN A 29 5.39 4.71 -1.51
CA ASN A 29 5.98 5.98 -1.07
C ASN A 29 6.46 6.83 -2.24
N HIS A 30 7.02 6.24 -3.31
CA HIS A 30 7.45 6.99 -4.48
C HIS A 30 6.34 7.85 -5.10
N ARG A 31 5.06 7.45 -4.94
CA ARG A 31 3.90 8.23 -5.39
C ARG A 31 3.32 9.13 -4.29
N LEU A 32 3.22 8.64 -3.06
CA LEU A 32 2.48 9.32 -2.00
C LEU A 32 3.31 10.30 -1.17
N GLN A 33 4.64 10.14 -1.11
CA GLN A 33 5.52 11.05 -0.39
C GLN A 33 5.51 12.47 -0.97
N GLN A 34 5.39 12.60 -2.29
CA GLN A 34 5.24 13.90 -2.97
C GLN A 34 3.95 14.63 -2.57
N LYS A 35 2.97 13.90 -2.01
CA LYS A 35 1.71 14.43 -1.48
C LYS A 35 1.75 14.63 0.04
N GLY A 36 2.90 14.46 0.69
CA GLY A 36 3.01 14.59 2.15
C GLY A 36 2.34 13.44 2.91
N ILE A 37 2.35 12.24 2.34
CA ILE A 37 1.85 11.02 2.99
C ILE A 37 3.02 10.05 3.12
N GLN A 38 3.31 9.64 4.35
CA GLN A 38 4.29 8.59 4.63
C GLN A 38 3.58 7.24 4.71
N VAL A 39 4.18 6.22 4.10
CA VAL A 39 3.60 4.88 4.08
C VAL A 39 4.53 3.89 4.77
N TYR A 40 3.96 3.12 5.68
CA TYR A 40 4.61 1.97 6.32
C TYR A 40 3.83 0.72 5.98
N VAL A 41 4.54 -0.38 5.70
CA VAL A 41 3.90 -1.65 5.37
C VAL A 41 4.49 -2.73 6.25
N ILE A 42 3.62 -3.53 6.84
CA ILE A 42 3.95 -4.72 7.61
C ILE A 42 3.24 -5.90 6.94
N ARG A 43 3.93 -7.03 6.83
CA ARG A 43 3.32 -8.29 6.41
C ARG A 43 3.09 -9.19 7.61
N LYS A 44 1.90 -9.78 7.70
CA LYS A 44 1.53 -10.85 8.63
C LYS A 44 0.92 -11.97 7.82
N ASP A 45 1.69 -13.04 7.59
CA ASP A 45 1.29 -14.18 6.75
C ASP A 45 0.79 -13.75 5.36
N SER A 46 -0.45 -14.05 5.02
CA SER A 46 -1.12 -13.67 3.77
C SER A 46 -1.83 -12.31 3.85
N SER A 47 -1.43 -11.45 4.80
CA SER A 47 -2.03 -10.13 4.99
C SER A 47 -0.99 -9.01 4.99
N LEU A 48 -1.36 -7.86 4.44
CA LEU A 48 -0.59 -6.62 4.55
C LEU A 48 -1.32 -5.60 5.42
N GLU A 49 -0.59 -5.00 6.34
CA GLU A 49 -1.00 -3.81 7.09
C GLU A 49 -0.30 -2.60 6.47
N VAL A 50 -1.07 -1.65 5.96
CA VAL A 50 -0.59 -0.44 5.29
C VAL A 50 -1.00 0.77 6.11
N THR A 51 -0.02 1.39 6.75
CA THR A 51 -0.23 2.62 7.54
C THR A 51 0.06 3.84 6.69
N LEU A 52 -0.94 4.72 6.56
CA LEU A 52 -0.84 6.01 5.92
C LEU A 52 -0.77 7.10 6.99
N GLU A 53 0.41 7.68 7.18
CA GLU A 53 0.61 8.79 8.10
C GLU A 53 0.56 10.12 7.35
N SER A 54 -0.41 10.98 7.66
CA SER A 54 -0.54 12.30 7.01
C SER A 54 -1.52 13.23 7.72
N GLY A 55 -1.44 14.54 7.45
CA GLY A 55 -2.54 15.47 7.75
C GLY A 55 -3.80 15.25 6.89
N GLN A 56 -3.72 14.41 5.83
CA GLN A 56 -4.79 14.15 4.88
C GLN A 56 -5.60 12.87 5.17
N VAL A 57 -5.56 12.32 6.38
CA VAL A 57 -6.35 11.12 6.72
C VAL A 57 -7.58 11.46 7.56
N THR A 58 -8.04 12.71 7.57
CA THR A 58 -8.94 13.23 8.63
C THR A 58 -10.42 13.16 8.30
N ASN A 59 -10.80 12.78 7.07
CA ASN A 59 -12.21 12.69 6.69
C ASN A 59 -12.51 11.52 5.74
N GLU A 60 -13.79 11.18 5.64
CA GLU A 60 -14.31 10.05 4.84
C GLU A 60 -13.96 10.15 3.34
N LYS A 61 -13.96 11.35 2.77
CA LYS A 61 -13.63 11.52 1.33
C LYS A 61 -12.16 11.17 1.08
N GLN A 62 -11.26 11.64 1.95
CA GLN A 62 -9.84 11.32 1.86
C GLN A 62 -9.59 9.84 2.14
N LYS A 63 -10.25 9.26 3.16
CA LYS A 63 -10.21 7.83 3.45
C LYS A 63 -10.52 7.02 2.19
N LYS A 64 -11.67 7.25 1.55
CA LYS A 64 -12.09 6.52 0.34
C LYS A 64 -11.05 6.61 -0.78
N ALA A 65 -10.59 7.81 -1.10
CA ALA A 65 -9.60 8.02 -2.16
C ALA A 65 -8.26 7.30 -1.89
N LEU A 66 -7.82 7.26 -0.63
CA LEU A 66 -6.59 6.59 -0.23
C LEU A 66 -6.73 5.07 -0.25
N VAL A 67 -7.84 4.53 0.26
CA VAL A 67 -8.12 3.09 0.22
C VAL A 67 -8.18 2.61 -1.23
N GLU A 68 -8.91 3.33 -2.11
CA GLU A 68 -8.97 3.00 -3.54
C GLU A 68 -7.60 3.07 -4.21
N PHE A 69 -6.76 4.06 -3.83
CA PHE A 69 -5.40 4.14 -4.34
C PHE A 69 -4.57 2.90 -3.96
N ILE A 70 -4.66 2.46 -2.70
CA ILE A 70 -3.93 1.26 -2.24
C ILE A 70 -4.45 0.01 -2.92
N ARG A 71 -5.78 -0.19 -2.99
CA ARG A 71 -6.39 -1.34 -3.68
C ARG A 71 -5.91 -1.44 -5.13
N ASN A 72 -6.12 -0.39 -5.92
CA ASN A 72 -5.68 -0.34 -7.31
C ASN A 72 -4.17 -0.52 -7.47
N GLY A 73 -3.39 -0.06 -6.47
CA GLY A 73 -1.95 -0.28 -6.42
C GLY A 73 -1.59 -1.75 -6.29
N MET A 74 -2.23 -2.47 -5.37
CA MET A 74 -1.99 -3.90 -5.16
C MET A 74 -2.40 -4.73 -6.38
N ASP A 75 -3.53 -4.42 -7.01
CA ASP A 75 -4.00 -5.08 -8.23
C ASP A 75 -2.99 -4.91 -9.37
N LYS A 76 -2.49 -3.69 -9.57
CA LYS A 76 -1.49 -3.39 -10.61
C LYS A 76 -0.13 -4.02 -10.32
N LEU A 77 0.22 -4.15 -9.04
CA LEU A 77 1.45 -4.81 -8.62
C LEU A 77 1.38 -6.34 -8.82
N GLY A 78 0.17 -6.91 -8.87
CA GLY A 78 -0.01 -8.35 -9.02
C GLY A 78 0.55 -9.10 -7.81
N VAL A 79 0.18 -8.65 -6.61
CA VAL A 79 0.59 -9.31 -5.36
C VAL A 79 -0.21 -10.61 -5.22
N GLU A 80 0.44 -11.75 -5.40
CA GLU A 80 -0.22 -13.06 -5.51
C GLU A 80 -0.33 -13.77 -4.16
N SER A 81 0.62 -13.58 -3.24
CA SER A 81 0.64 -14.31 -1.96
C SER A 81 -0.10 -13.61 -0.81
N ILE A 82 -0.87 -12.56 -1.11
CA ILE A 82 -1.58 -11.75 -0.13
C ILE A 82 -3.06 -11.81 -0.45
N ASN A 83 -3.86 -12.19 0.54
CA ASN A 83 -5.30 -12.35 0.42
C ASN A 83 -6.03 -11.14 0.98
N THR A 84 -5.47 -10.45 1.98
CA THR A 84 -6.12 -9.30 2.62
C THR A 84 -5.17 -8.14 2.85
N VAL A 85 -5.72 -6.94 2.79
CA VAL A 85 -5.02 -5.69 3.09
C VAL A 85 -5.85 -4.92 4.10
N THR A 86 -5.23 -4.51 5.20
CA THR A 86 -5.80 -3.55 6.14
C THR A 86 -5.07 -2.23 5.99
N VAL A 87 -5.81 -1.16 5.73
CA VAL A 87 -5.28 0.21 5.61
C VAL A 87 -5.63 0.98 6.86
N TYR A 88 -4.63 1.63 7.45
CA TYR A 88 -4.77 2.46 8.64
C TYR A 88 -4.51 3.92 8.30
N GLY A 89 -5.39 4.82 8.74
CA GLY A 89 -5.17 6.26 8.66
C GLY A 89 -4.67 6.82 9.98
N VAL A 90 -3.42 7.27 10.01
CA VAL A 90 -2.79 7.87 11.21
C VAL A 90 -2.55 9.36 10.97
N PRO A 91 -3.16 10.26 11.77
CA PRO A 91 -2.85 11.68 11.65
C PRO A 91 -1.36 11.93 11.93
N GLN A 92 -0.79 12.92 11.26
CA GLN A 92 0.64 13.21 11.39
C GLN A 92 1.04 13.46 12.86
N GLY A 93 2.08 12.75 13.33
CA GLY A 93 2.57 12.86 14.72
C GLY A 93 1.77 12.08 15.75
N GLU A 94 0.65 11.46 15.35
CA GLU A 94 -0.12 10.58 16.22
C GLU A 94 0.39 9.14 16.16
N LYS A 95 0.09 8.37 17.22
CA LYS A 95 0.48 6.95 17.31
C LYS A 95 -0.65 5.98 16.96
N LEU A 96 -1.90 6.44 17.02
CA LEU A 96 -3.07 5.61 16.85
C LEU A 96 -3.80 5.97 15.56
N PRO A 97 -4.34 4.95 14.85
CA PRO A 97 -5.19 5.21 13.71
C PRO A 97 -6.52 5.82 14.17
N ILE A 98 -7.04 6.73 13.36
CA ILE A 98 -8.40 7.28 13.53
C ILE A 98 -9.43 6.53 12.68
N TRP A 99 -8.98 5.72 11.73
CA TRP A 99 -9.79 4.76 10.99
C TRP A 99 -8.94 3.60 10.49
N GLU A 100 -9.64 2.49 10.24
CA GLU A 100 -9.14 1.32 9.52
C GLU A 100 -10.12 0.95 8.40
N GLU A 101 -9.60 0.31 7.37
CA GLU A 101 -10.39 -0.27 6.28
C GLU A 101 -9.72 -1.56 5.80
N LYS A 102 -10.46 -2.68 5.81
CA LYS A 102 -9.95 -3.98 5.40
C LYS A 102 -10.60 -4.42 4.10
N PHE A 103 -9.83 -4.98 3.20
CA PHE A 103 -10.35 -5.58 1.97
C PHE A 103 -9.59 -6.83 1.53
N MET A 104 -10.25 -7.64 0.71
CA MET A 104 -9.66 -8.82 0.08
C MET A 104 -9.03 -8.47 -1.28
N LEU A 105 -7.97 -9.17 -1.63
CA LEU A 105 -7.34 -9.18 -2.94
C LEU A 105 -7.71 -10.49 -3.66
N GLY A 106 -8.01 -10.39 -4.95
CA GLY A 106 -8.60 -11.48 -5.74
C GLY A 106 -10.13 -11.40 -5.76
N ASP A 107 -10.73 -11.99 -6.79
CA ASP A 107 -12.18 -12.04 -6.93
C ASP A 107 -12.77 -12.92 -5.82
N GLU A 108 -13.83 -12.44 -5.18
CA GLU A 108 -14.87 -13.36 -4.71
C GLU A 108 -15.37 -14.07 -5.99
N GLU A 109 -14.88 -15.28 -6.26
CA GLU A 109 -15.59 -16.19 -7.14
C GLU A 109 -16.96 -16.45 -6.49
N GLU A 110 -17.99 -15.71 -6.91
CA GLU A 110 -19.38 -16.16 -6.84
C GLU A 110 -19.65 -17.21 -7.94
#